data_AF-A0A7K1CYL8-F1
#
_entry.id   AF-A0A7K1CYL8-F1
#
_cell.length_a   1.000
_cell.length_b   1.000
_cell.length_c   1.000
_cell.angle_alpha   90.00
_cell.angle_beta   90.00
_cell.angle_gamma   90.00
#
_symmetry.space_group_name_H-M   'P 1'
#
loop_
_entity.id
_entity.type
_entity.pdbx_description
1 polymer ?
#
loop_
_entity_poly.entity_id
_entity_poly.type
_entity_poly.pdbx_seq_one_letter_code
_entity_poly.pdbx_strand_id
1 'polypeptide(L)'
;MKIARKFALSLALIAILTQCSGGATNSSSTTSTTQGISRDSANSVIFFGDSVTAGFGFCGNEGGADSSNISCSTNASFANNWVLGNNSLKSCQPVIPSNDRCSNNNFKGSPWDAGPWRDEPGAPKIAFSYQIAKMQDSKSPVSIVNWAMTGSTPAQWDPLTGGVFGPQLQKITNTTAVLTLGANPILSSYLKITGFGVYTIANGVCAETALVKGAAAPLDNSELGILHCANQQWEAIEQSQHLLNIYKTLLQNGNRVLVLGYPQGCPWSFGNWQPIANPIGPASGKPCTSNSAPSSADKTKSISQFDQAVTIGTDTNNRIKQLVSESQQQADQKWFPGKNLSANIHFVLPDQMLFSDHQAWSSDSWFFKNDTWVHPNESGHRQLALTVIKGMCENYKHWCGDKPVW
;
A
#
# COMPACT_ATOMS: atom_id res chain seq x y z
N MET A 1 -48.32 -16.53 41.89
CA MET A 1 -48.83 -16.06 40.57
C MET A 1 -47.91 -16.63 39.50
N LYS A 2 -48.32 -17.70 38.81
CA LYS A 2 -49.01 -17.72 37.51
C LYS A 2 -48.19 -17.02 36.40
N ILE A 3 -47.86 -17.58 35.24
CA ILE A 3 -48.19 -18.83 34.52
C ILE A 3 -47.11 -18.98 33.43
N ALA A 4 -46.65 -20.22 33.21
CA ALA A 4 -45.90 -20.63 32.02
C ALA A 4 -46.86 -20.84 30.83
N ARG A 5 -46.44 -20.53 29.60
CA ARG A 5 -47.04 -21.15 28.40
C ARG A 5 -45.97 -21.49 27.35
N LYS A 6 -45.85 -22.81 27.17
CA LYS A 6 -45.34 -23.53 26.00
C LYS A 6 -46.14 -23.14 24.76
N PHE A 7 -45.53 -23.22 23.58
CA PHE A 7 -46.16 -23.87 22.43
C PHE A 7 -45.09 -24.49 21.53
N ALA A 8 -45.37 -25.71 21.11
CA ALA A 8 -44.60 -26.54 20.21
C ALA A 8 -45.48 -26.92 19.01
N LEU A 9 -44.85 -27.59 18.04
CA LEU A 9 -45.37 -28.40 16.93
C LEU A 9 -45.53 -27.75 15.53
N SER A 10 -44.58 -28.15 14.66
CA SER A 10 -44.72 -29.18 13.61
C SER A 10 -45.37 -28.89 12.24
N LEU A 11 -44.56 -29.26 11.23
CA LEU A 11 -44.86 -29.90 9.93
C LEU A 11 -45.83 -29.23 8.93
N ALA A 12 -45.32 -28.99 7.71
CA ALA A 12 -45.90 -29.61 6.50
C ALA A 12 -44.90 -29.59 5.33
N LEU A 13 -44.63 -30.80 4.84
CA LEU A 13 -43.95 -31.13 3.59
C LEU A 13 -44.99 -31.06 2.46
N ILE A 14 -44.73 -30.33 1.38
CA ILE A 14 -45.46 -30.52 0.11
C ILE A 14 -44.43 -30.65 -1.01
N ALA A 15 -44.25 -31.89 -1.46
CA ALA A 15 -43.68 -32.22 -2.75
C ALA A 15 -44.83 -32.32 -3.76
N ILE A 16 -44.73 -31.58 -4.87
CA ILE A 16 -45.51 -31.87 -6.08
C ILE A 16 -44.51 -32.11 -7.19
N LEU A 17 -44.42 -33.38 -7.61
CA LEU A 17 -43.84 -33.81 -8.87
C LEU A 17 -44.94 -33.68 -9.95
N THR A 18 -44.61 -33.05 -11.07
CA THR A 18 -45.24 -33.33 -12.37
C THR A 18 -44.16 -33.24 -13.44
N GLN A 19 -43.98 -34.34 -14.16
CA GLN A 19 -43.06 -34.50 -15.28
C GLN A 19 -43.81 -34.30 -16.62
N CYS A 20 -43.02 -33.93 -17.64
CA CYS A 20 -43.25 -33.97 -19.10
C CYS A 20 -44.19 -32.88 -19.66
N SER A 21 -43.90 -32.13 -20.74
CA SER A 21 -43.03 -32.39 -21.91
C SER A 21 -42.76 -31.09 -22.69
N GLY A 22 -41.58 -30.97 -23.31
CA GLY A 22 -41.37 -30.40 -24.65
C GLY A 22 -41.42 -28.86 -24.85
N GLY A 23 -40.30 -28.28 -25.31
CA GLY A 23 -40.29 -26.96 -25.92
C GLY A 23 -38.94 -26.24 -25.80
N ALA A 24 -38.02 -26.55 -26.70
CA ALA A 24 -36.79 -25.78 -26.87
C ALA A 24 -37.10 -24.39 -27.42
N THR A 25 -36.56 -23.32 -26.80
CA THR A 25 -36.08 -22.10 -27.47
C THR A 25 -35.35 -21.19 -26.48
N ASN A 26 -34.03 -21.11 -26.66
CA ASN A 26 -33.09 -20.02 -26.38
C ASN A 26 -33.49 -18.93 -25.37
N SER A 27 -33.13 -19.14 -24.11
CA SER A 27 -32.83 -18.03 -23.20
C SER A 27 -31.35 -17.70 -23.31
N SER A 28 -31.06 -16.49 -23.82
CA SER A 28 -29.75 -15.87 -23.86
C SER A 28 -29.14 -15.82 -22.45
N SER A 29 -28.24 -16.76 -22.18
CA SER A 29 -27.34 -16.69 -21.03
C SER A 29 -26.34 -15.57 -21.29
N THR A 30 -26.55 -14.45 -20.62
CA THR A 30 -25.53 -13.41 -20.45
C THR A 30 -24.30 -14.09 -19.86
N THR A 31 -23.29 -14.27 -20.70
CA THR A 31 -22.04 -14.91 -20.35
C THR A 31 -21.32 -13.97 -19.37
N SER A 32 -21.51 -14.20 -18.07
CA SER A 32 -20.61 -13.74 -17.02
C SER A 32 -19.21 -14.24 -17.38
N THR A 33 -18.44 -13.41 -18.06
CA THR A 33 -17.04 -13.69 -18.35
C THR A 33 -16.29 -13.56 -17.03
N THR A 34 -16.19 -14.67 -16.32
CA THR A 34 -15.20 -14.87 -15.26
C THR A 34 -13.84 -14.65 -15.93
N GLN A 35 -13.27 -13.44 -15.83
CA GLN A 35 -11.89 -13.20 -16.22
C GLN A 35 -10.99 -13.93 -15.21
N GLY A 36 -10.86 -15.25 -15.39
CA GLY A 36 -9.70 -15.97 -14.92
C GLY A 36 -8.49 -15.39 -15.61
N ILE A 37 -7.45 -15.09 -14.83
CA ILE A 37 -6.12 -14.78 -15.35
C ILE A 37 -5.76 -15.92 -16.30
N SER A 38 -5.70 -15.61 -17.61
CA SER A 38 -5.28 -16.57 -18.62
C SER A 38 -3.94 -17.18 -18.22
N ARG A 39 -3.81 -18.50 -18.39
CA ARG A 39 -2.52 -19.21 -18.35
C ARG A 39 -1.66 -18.74 -19.52
N ASP A 40 -1.07 -17.56 -19.41
CA ASP A 40 -0.02 -17.01 -20.27
C ASP A 40 0.60 -15.85 -19.47
N SER A 41 1.86 -15.81 -19.06
CA SER A 41 3.08 -16.42 -19.55
C SER A 41 4.09 -16.47 -18.39
N ALA A 42 5.13 -17.30 -18.49
CA ALA A 42 6.28 -17.30 -17.58
C ALA A 42 7.07 -15.96 -17.52
N ASN A 43 6.59 -14.92 -18.20
CA ASN A 43 7.15 -13.58 -18.32
C ASN A 43 6.09 -12.50 -18.02
N SER A 44 5.37 -12.63 -16.91
CA SER A 44 4.56 -11.53 -16.36
C SER A 44 5.22 -10.96 -15.11
N VAL A 45 4.97 -9.68 -14.83
CA VAL A 45 5.32 -9.04 -13.56
C VAL A 45 4.08 -8.44 -12.95
N ILE A 46 3.81 -8.83 -11.71
CA ILE A 46 2.65 -8.38 -10.94
C ILE A 46 3.14 -7.51 -9.79
N PHE A 47 2.56 -6.33 -9.70
CA PHE A 47 2.76 -5.38 -8.61
C PHE A 47 1.56 -5.45 -7.67
N PHE A 48 1.79 -5.46 -6.37
CA PHE A 48 0.75 -5.27 -5.36
C PHE A 48 1.36 -4.68 -4.10
N GLY A 49 0.55 -4.18 -3.18
CA GLY A 49 1.07 -3.45 -2.03
C GLY A 49 0.24 -2.23 -1.70
N ASP A 50 0.86 -1.28 -1.03
CA ASP A 50 0.24 -0.04 -0.60
C ASP A 50 0.37 1.10 -1.62
N SER A 51 0.18 2.34 -1.14
CA SER A 51 0.13 3.56 -1.96
C SER A 51 1.41 3.82 -2.76
N VAL A 52 2.55 3.37 -2.26
CA VAL A 52 3.84 3.50 -2.95
C VAL A 52 3.81 2.75 -4.28
N THR A 53 3.17 1.58 -4.31
CA THR A 53 2.97 0.78 -5.52
C THR A 53 1.75 1.22 -6.33
N ALA A 54 0.70 1.73 -5.69
CA ALA A 54 -0.53 2.15 -6.36
C ALA A 54 -0.40 3.47 -7.16
N GLY A 55 0.58 4.32 -6.82
CA GLY A 55 0.76 5.64 -7.46
C GLY A 55 -0.25 6.67 -6.99
N PHE A 56 -0.50 6.73 -5.68
CA PHE A 56 -1.42 7.65 -5.02
C PHE A 56 -1.08 9.13 -5.30
N GLY A 57 -2.09 10.00 -5.22
CA GLY A 57 -2.01 11.45 -5.37
C GLY A 57 -1.90 11.98 -6.81
N PHE A 58 -2.27 11.13 -7.77
CA PHE A 58 -2.61 11.52 -9.12
C PHE A 58 -4.01 11.00 -9.47
N CYS A 59 -4.66 11.69 -10.40
CA CYS A 59 -6.02 11.38 -10.77
C CYS A 59 -6.07 10.21 -11.77
N GLY A 60 -7.00 9.28 -11.55
CA GLY A 60 -7.23 8.15 -12.46
C GLY A 60 -7.95 8.54 -13.76
N ASN A 61 -8.28 7.55 -14.60
CA ASN A 61 -9.14 7.72 -15.77
C ASN A 61 -10.59 7.77 -15.27
N GLU A 62 -10.98 8.94 -14.75
CA GLU A 62 -12.27 9.32 -14.15
C GLU A 62 -13.33 8.20 -14.02
N GLY A 63 -13.55 7.73 -12.78
CA GLY A 63 -14.49 6.64 -12.51
C GLY A 63 -14.91 6.43 -11.05
N GLY A 64 -14.72 7.38 -10.15
CA GLY A 64 -15.54 7.43 -8.94
C GLY A 64 -16.85 8.12 -9.31
N ALA A 65 -17.83 7.39 -9.86
CA ALA A 65 -19.08 7.90 -10.45
C ALA A 65 -20.01 8.74 -9.52
N ASP A 66 -19.49 9.23 -8.40
CA ASP A 66 -20.29 9.74 -7.29
C ASP A 66 -19.56 10.83 -6.46
N SER A 67 -18.60 11.55 -7.05
CA SER A 67 -18.02 12.74 -6.41
C SER A 67 -18.00 13.94 -7.34
N SER A 68 -18.96 14.86 -7.16
CA SER A 68 -18.91 16.24 -7.70
C SER A 68 -17.63 17.00 -7.32
N ASN A 69 -16.86 16.45 -6.38
CA ASN A 69 -15.71 17.08 -5.76
C ASN A 69 -14.37 16.53 -6.28
N ILE A 70 -14.33 15.73 -7.36
CA ILE A 70 -13.08 15.39 -8.06
C ILE A 70 -13.22 15.88 -9.52
N SER A 71 -12.35 16.80 -9.93
CA SER A 71 -12.41 17.52 -11.22
C SER A 71 -11.04 17.65 -11.90
N CYS A 72 -10.09 16.79 -11.58
CA CYS A 72 -8.76 16.77 -12.18
C CYS A 72 -8.69 15.76 -13.33
N SER A 73 -8.02 16.13 -14.42
CA SER A 73 -7.80 15.24 -15.55
C SER A 73 -6.93 14.03 -15.16
N THR A 74 -7.07 12.92 -15.87
CA THR A 74 -6.21 11.73 -15.71
C THR A 74 -4.72 12.09 -15.70
N ASN A 75 -3.98 11.54 -14.74
CA ASN A 75 -2.57 11.82 -14.47
C ASN A 75 -2.25 13.23 -13.95
N ALA A 76 -3.25 14.10 -13.76
CA ALA A 76 -3.00 15.35 -13.07
C ALA A 76 -2.72 15.08 -11.58
N SER A 77 -1.86 15.90 -10.99
CA SER A 77 -1.65 15.90 -9.54
C SER A 77 -2.99 16.15 -8.83
N PHE A 78 -3.27 15.32 -7.83
CA PHE A 78 -4.47 15.45 -7.00
C PHE A 78 -4.30 16.62 -6.01
N ALA A 79 -5.38 17.28 -5.60
CA ALA A 79 -5.21 18.52 -4.84
C ALA A 79 -4.76 18.26 -3.39
N ASN A 80 -3.84 19.13 -2.98
CA ASN A 80 -3.20 19.13 -1.69
C ASN A 80 -4.02 19.96 -0.69
N ASN A 81 -5.36 19.79 -0.64
CA ASN A 81 -6.26 20.36 0.38
C ASN A 81 -6.93 19.25 1.19
N TRP A 82 -7.02 19.39 2.53
CA TRP A 82 -7.66 18.39 3.39
C TRP A 82 -9.19 18.41 3.35
N VAL A 83 -9.84 19.59 3.33
CA VAL A 83 -11.27 19.70 3.68
C VAL A 83 -12.07 20.57 2.69
N LEU A 84 -11.42 21.46 1.94
CA LEU A 84 -12.09 22.48 1.13
C LEU A 84 -11.78 22.32 -0.36
N GLY A 85 -12.80 22.55 -1.19
CA GLY A 85 -12.70 22.57 -2.66
C GLY A 85 -12.77 21.19 -3.34
N ASN A 86 -12.76 21.22 -4.67
CA ASN A 86 -12.63 20.02 -5.50
C ASN A 86 -11.20 19.46 -5.40
N ASN A 87 -11.06 18.15 -5.62
CA ASN A 87 -9.84 17.35 -5.52
C ASN A 87 -9.20 17.32 -4.13
N SER A 88 -9.95 17.54 -3.04
CA SER A 88 -9.40 17.46 -1.67
C SER A 88 -9.10 16.01 -1.25
N LEU A 89 -8.10 15.77 -0.40
CA LEU A 89 -7.78 14.45 0.16
C LEU A 89 -8.97 13.79 0.87
N LYS A 90 -9.87 14.58 1.46
CA LYS A 90 -11.15 14.07 1.99
C LYS A 90 -12.04 13.46 0.90
N SER A 91 -11.93 13.91 -0.35
CA SER A 91 -12.64 13.30 -1.48
C SER A 91 -12.12 11.91 -1.83
N CYS A 92 -10.90 11.58 -1.41
CA CYS A 92 -10.30 10.24 -1.48
C CYS A 92 -10.70 9.31 -0.32
N GLN A 93 -11.43 9.81 0.68
CA GLN A 93 -11.82 8.99 1.82
C GLN A 93 -12.69 7.81 1.35
N PRO A 94 -12.40 6.57 1.77
CA PRO A 94 -13.25 5.43 1.47
C PRO A 94 -14.68 5.69 1.96
N VAL A 95 -15.66 5.62 1.06
CA VAL A 95 -17.09 5.68 1.40
C VAL A 95 -17.66 4.27 1.59
N ILE A 96 -18.93 4.12 1.98
CA ILE A 96 -19.59 2.80 2.04
C ILE A 96 -20.78 2.83 1.08
N PRO A 97 -20.85 1.92 0.08
CA PRO A 97 -19.83 0.93 -0.28
C PRO A 97 -18.54 1.60 -0.76
N SER A 98 -17.40 0.99 -0.46
CA SER A 98 -16.09 1.55 -0.81
C SER A 98 -15.97 1.72 -2.33
N ASN A 99 -15.11 2.64 -2.78
CA ASN A 99 -14.83 2.87 -4.19
C ASN A 99 -13.39 3.32 -4.42
N ASP A 100 -12.98 3.30 -5.69
CA ASP A 100 -11.65 3.64 -6.14
C ASP A 100 -11.50 5.15 -6.45
N ARG A 101 -11.83 6.01 -5.48
CA ARG A 101 -11.73 7.46 -5.75
C ARG A 101 -10.27 7.91 -5.94
N CYS A 102 -9.32 7.22 -5.31
CA CYS A 102 -7.91 7.58 -5.32
C CYS A 102 -6.95 6.38 -5.11
N SER A 103 -7.35 5.13 -5.34
CA SER A 103 -6.61 3.95 -4.85
C SER A 103 -6.60 2.76 -5.84
N ASN A 104 -5.47 2.61 -6.51
CA ASN A 104 -5.28 1.81 -7.72
C ASN A 104 -5.83 2.56 -8.91
N ASN A 105 -4.98 2.86 -9.86
CA ASN A 105 -5.30 3.65 -11.03
C ASN A 105 -6.16 2.83 -12.02
N ASN A 106 -7.13 2.06 -11.55
CA ASN A 106 -7.80 1.05 -12.33
C ASN A 106 -8.62 1.68 -13.47
N PHE A 107 -8.84 0.92 -14.54
CA PHE A 107 -9.53 1.40 -15.74
C PHE A 107 -11.07 1.43 -15.59
N LYS A 108 -11.66 0.72 -14.59
CA LYS A 108 -13.12 0.57 -14.36
C LYS A 108 -13.49 0.08 -12.95
N GLY A 109 -14.37 0.78 -12.21
CA GLY A 109 -15.13 0.21 -11.08
C GLY A 109 -14.41 0.20 -9.72
N SER A 110 -15.04 -0.40 -8.70
CA SER A 110 -14.46 -0.51 -7.35
C SER A 110 -13.24 -1.44 -7.34
N PRO A 111 -12.20 -1.20 -6.53
CA PRO A 111 -10.91 -1.88 -6.69
C PRO A 111 -10.93 -3.41 -6.57
N TRP A 112 -11.89 -3.98 -5.81
CA TRP A 112 -12.07 -5.44 -5.69
C TRP A 112 -12.85 -6.06 -6.86
N ASP A 113 -13.61 -5.26 -7.61
CA ASP A 113 -14.44 -5.70 -8.75
C ASP A 113 -13.83 -5.32 -10.11
N ALA A 114 -12.97 -4.30 -10.11
CA ALA A 114 -12.34 -3.68 -11.27
C ALA A 114 -11.28 -4.53 -11.96
N GLY A 115 -10.69 -5.45 -11.21
CA GLY A 115 -9.44 -6.08 -11.61
C GLY A 115 -8.24 -5.12 -11.52
N PRO A 116 -7.09 -5.53 -12.06
CA PRO A 116 -5.86 -4.75 -11.93
C PRO A 116 -5.74 -3.63 -12.96
N TRP A 117 -4.89 -2.65 -12.66
CA TRP A 117 -4.34 -1.76 -13.68
C TRP A 117 -3.50 -2.53 -14.72
N ARG A 118 -3.59 -2.10 -15.98
CA ARG A 118 -2.86 -2.61 -17.15
C ARG A 118 -2.44 -1.43 -18.05
N ASP A 119 -1.36 -1.56 -18.83
CA ASP A 119 -0.95 -0.53 -19.83
C ASP A 119 -1.87 -0.57 -21.06
N GLU A 120 -3.06 -0.02 -20.91
CA GLU A 120 -4.09 0.08 -21.96
C GLU A 120 -4.36 1.55 -22.34
N PRO A 121 -4.88 1.85 -23.55
CA PRO A 121 -5.22 3.21 -23.94
C PRO A 121 -6.16 3.90 -22.94
N GLY A 122 -5.73 5.06 -22.41
CA GLY A 122 -6.47 5.83 -21.40
C GLY A 122 -6.13 5.50 -19.96
N ALA A 123 -5.38 4.42 -19.69
CA ALA A 123 -4.97 4.09 -18.33
C ALA A 123 -4.08 5.20 -17.72
N PRO A 124 -4.13 5.42 -16.39
CA PRO A 124 -3.21 6.33 -15.72
C PRO A 124 -1.75 5.85 -15.84
N LYS A 125 -0.84 6.80 -15.82
CA LYS A 125 0.53 6.76 -16.35
C LYS A 125 1.59 7.13 -15.32
N ILE A 126 1.29 7.06 -14.02
CA ILE A 126 2.18 7.62 -13.00
C ILE A 126 2.74 6.59 -12.02
N ALA A 127 2.00 5.51 -11.72
CA ALA A 127 2.51 4.43 -10.88
C ALA A 127 3.83 3.87 -11.44
N PHE A 128 4.76 3.44 -10.58
CA PHE A 128 6.05 2.95 -11.07
C PHE A 128 5.93 1.69 -11.94
N SER A 129 4.87 0.88 -11.78
CA SER A 129 4.55 -0.22 -12.69
C SER A 129 4.36 0.27 -14.13
N TYR A 130 3.75 1.44 -14.31
CA TYR A 130 3.64 2.10 -15.61
C TYR A 130 4.99 2.62 -16.10
N GLN A 131 5.77 3.26 -15.21
CA GLN A 131 7.10 3.75 -15.57
C GLN A 131 7.96 2.61 -16.13
N ILE A 132 7.90 1.43 -15.49
CA ILE A 132 8.55 0.21 -16.00
C ILE A 132 7.95 -0.20 -17.35
N ALA A 133 6.62 -0.21 -17.49
CA ALA A 133 5.97 -0.57 -18.76
C ALA A 133 6.44 0.27 -19.95
N LYS A 134 6.62 1.58 -19.75
CA LYS A 134 7.15 2.48 -20.79
C LYS A 134 8.64 2.33 -21.05
N MET A 135 9.39 1.82 -20.08
CA MET A 135 10.82 1.56 -20.19
C MET A 135 11.15 0.24 -20.89
N GLN A 136 10.15 -0.59 -21.23
CA GLN A 136 10.41 -1.88 -21.85
C GLN A 136 10.80 -1.76 -23.33
N ASP A 137 11.65 -2.68 -23.79
CA ASP A 137 11.89 -2.84 -25.23
C ASP A 137 10.58 -3.26 -25.92
N SER A 138 10.12 -2.39 -26.83
CA SER A 138 8.96 -2.62 -27.68
C SER A 138 8.99 -3.95 -28.46
N LYS A 139 10.16 -4.54 -28.68
CA LYS A 139 10.34 -5.81 -29.40
C LYS A 139 10.15 -7.04 -28.50
N SER A 140 10.22 -6.89 -27.18
CA SER A 140 10.04 -7.99 -26.23
C SER A 140 9.37 -7.52 -24.92
N PRO A 141 8.13 -6.98 -25.00
CA PRO A 141 7.44 -6.49 -23.82
C PRO A 141 7.00 -7.65 -22.91
N VAL A 142 7.16 -7.45 -21.60
CA VAL A 142 6.64 -8.29 -20.53
C VAL A 142 5.30 -7.74 -20.09
N SER A 143 4.32 -8.61 -19.85
CA SER A 143 3.02 -8.21 -19.32
C SER A 143 3.16 -7.66 -17.91
N ILE A 144 2.72 -6.42 -17.69
CA ILE A 144 2.72 -5.77 -16.37
C ILE A 144 1.29 -5.60 -15.87
N VAL A 145 1.07 -5.95 -14.61
CA VAL A 145 -0.22 -5.89 -13.94
C VAL A 145 -0.04 -5.25 -12.56
N ASN A 146 -0.89 -4.31 -12.16
CA ASN A 146 -0.80 -3.69 -10.84
C ASN A 146 -2.11 -3.81 -10.05
N TRP A 147 -2.03 -4.51 -8.92
CA TRP A 147 -3.09 -4.75 -7.95
C TRP A 147 -2.89 -3.96 -6.66
N ALA A 148 -1.91 -3.06 -6.59
CA ALA A 148 -1.63 -2.31 -5.38
C ALA A 148 -2.77 -1.36 -5.00
N MET A 149 -2.98 -1.24 -3.71
CA MET A 149 -4.12 -0.60 -3.07
C MET A 149 -3.61 0.37 -2.02
N THR A 150 -3.87 1.67 -2.20
CA THR A 150 -3.48 2.71 -1.24
C THR A 150 -3.98 2.38 0.16
N GLY A 151 -3.08 2.52 1.14
CA GLY A 151 -3.40 2.27 2.55
C GLY A 151 -3.57 0.79 2.90
N SER A 152 -3.34 -0.14 1.96
CA SER A 152 -3.50 -1.55 2.27
C SER A 152 -2.46 -2.06 3.28
N THR A 153 -2.87 -3.00 4.12
CA THR A 153 -2.05 -3.59 5.17
C THR A 153 -1.72 -5.06 4.85
N PRO A 154 -0.64 -5.63 5.43
CA PRO A 154 -0.39 -7.07 5.34
C PRO A 154 -1.59 -7.94 5.70
N ALA A 155 -2.34 -7.60 6.74
CA ALA A 155 -3.54 -8.35 7.15
C ALA A 155 -4.60 -8.47 6.04
N GLN A 156 -4.75 -7.44 5.20
CA GLN A 156 -5.72 -7.47 4.10
C GLN A 156 -5.27 -8.36 2.94
N TRP A 157 -3.96 -8.57 2.77
CA TRP A 157 -3.38 -9.45 1.76
C TRP A 157 -3.15 -10.87 2.26
N ASP A 158 -3.17 -11.09 3.58
CA ASP A 158 -2.92 -12.39 4.19
C ASP A 158 -4.05 -13.38 3.86
N PRO A 159 -3.75 -14.44 3.09
CA PRO A 159 -4.75 -15.42 2.69
C PRO A 159 -5.14 -16.38 3.83
N LEU A 160 -4.34 -16.50 4.89
CA LEU A 160 -4.59 -17.45 5.98
C LEU A 160 -5.50 -16.89 7.06
N THR A 161 -5.58 -15.57 7.18
CA THR A 161 -6.50 -14.87 8.11
C THR A 161 -7.77 -14.37 7.44
N GLY A 162 -7.95 -14.65 6.14
CA GLY A 162 -9.13 -14.27 5.37
C GLY A 162 -9.11 -12.80 4.92
N GLY A 163 -7.92 -12.23 4.74
CA GLY A 163 -7.75 -10.88 4.19
C GLY A 163 -8.51 -10.71 2.88
N VAL A 164 -9.08 -9.53 2.66
CA VAL A 164 -9.97 -9.24 1.52
C VAL A 164 -9.30 -9.43 0.15
N PHE A 165 -7.98 -9.32 0.08
CA PHE A 165 -7.16 -9.53 -1.12
C PHE A 165 -6.46 -10.90 -1.13
N GLY A 166 -6.63 -11.70 -0.08
CA GLY A 166 -6.07 -13.05 0.03
C GLY A 166 -6.46 -13.97 -1.14
N PRO A 167 -7.73 -14.01 -1.59
CA PRO A 167 -8.13 -14.80 -2.76
C PRO A 167 -7.42 -14.39 -4.06
N GLN A 168 -7.11 -13.10 -4.24
CA GLN A 168 -6.35 -12.58 -5.37
C GLN A 168 -4.90 -13.04 -5.28
N LEU A 169 -4.27 -12.91 -4.10
CA LEU A 169 -2.90 -13.37 -3.86
C LEU A 169 -2.73 -14.87 -4.18
N GLN A 170 -3.69 -15.70 -3.77
CA GLN A 170 -3.67 -17.15 -4.03
C GLN A 170 -3.71 -17.51 -5.53
N LYS A 171 -4.26 -16.63 -6.38
CA LYS A 171 -4.34 -16.84 -7.84
C LYS A 171 -3.07 -16.40 -8.57
N ILE A 172 -2.14 -15.72 -7.89
CA ILE A 172 -0.85 -15.30 -8.46
C ILE A 172 0.08 -16.51 -8.46
N THR A 173 0.41 -17.03 -9.65
CA THR A 173 1.25 -18.23 -9.82
C THR A 173 2.28 -18.06 -10.93
N ASN A 174 3.48 -18.63 -10.75
CA ASN A 174 4.55 -18.70 -11.75
C ASN A 174 4.89 -17.36 -12.43
N THR A 175 4.83 -16.26 -11.67
CA THR A 175 5.13 -14.90 -12.14
C THR A 175 6.25 -14.26 -11.31
N THR A 176 6.68 -13.06 -11.66
CA THR A 176 7.43 -12.23 -10.71
C THR A 176 6.50 -11.27 -10.00
N ALA A 177 6.39 -11.42 -8.68
CA ALA A 177 5.70 -10.53 -7.78
C ALA A 177 6.65 -9.44 -7.26
N VAL A 178 6.24 -8.19 -7.36
CA VAL A 178 6.91 -7.05 -6.73
C VAL A 178 5.95 -6.42 -5.73
N LEU A 179 6.40 -6.16 -4.51
CA LEU A 179 5.53 -5.57 -3.49
C LEU A 179 6.17 -4.54 -2.57
N THR A 180 5.38 -3.52 -2.22
CA THR A 180 5.60 -2.64 -1.05
C THR A 180 4.52 -2.93 -0.02
N LEU A 181 4.85 -3.68 1.03
CA LEU A 181 3.91 -4.02 2.08
C LEU A 181 4.63 -4.11 3.43
N GLY A 182 4.02 -3.60 4.49
CA GLY A 182 4.60 -3.62 5.84
C GLY A 182 4.71 -2.25 6.52
N ALA A 183 4.66 -1.15 5.76
CA ALA A 183 4.59 0.20 6.31
C ALA A 183 3.26 0.47 7.01
N ASN A 184 2.15 0.14 6.35
CA ASN A 184 0.83 0.32 6.94
C ASN A 184 0.48 -0.84 7.87
N PRO A 185 -0.13 -0.56 9.04
CA PRO A 185 -0.48 0.76 9.58
C PRO A 185 0.63 1.44 10.39
N ILE A 186 1.79 0.81 10.63
CA ILE A 186 2.87 1.28 11.53
C ILE A 186 3.25 2.75 11.30
N LEU A 187 3.50 3.10 10.05
CA LEU A 187 3.86 4.45 9.65
C LEU A 187 2.69 5.41 9.88
N SER A 188 1.48 5.02 9.47
CA SER A 188 0.25 5.79 9.69
C SER A 188 -0.10 5.99 11.17
N SER A 189 0.37 5.13 12.08
CA SER A 189 0.16 5.26 13.53
C SER A 189 0.78 6.51 14.12
N TYR A 190 1.74 7.14 13.45
CA TYR A 190 2.33 8.41 13.86
C TYR A 190 1.65 9.64 13.29
N LEU A 191 0.60 9.47 12.47
CA LEU A 191 -0.07 10.60 11.84
C LEU A 191 -0.98 11.32 12.83
N LYS A 192 -0.78 12.62 13.04
CA LYS A 192 -1.80 13.49 13.63
C LYS A 192 -2.15 14.59 12.65
N ILE A 193 -3.43 14.87 12.48
CA ILE A 193 -3.90 15.95 11.63
C ILE A 193 -4.93 16.74 12.43
N THR A 194 -4.72 18.04 12.57
CA THR A 194 -5.63 18.95 13.28
C THR A 194 -6.18 20.01 12.33
N GLY A 195 -7.50 20.09 12.17
CA GLY A 195 -8.17 21.10 11.36
C GLY A 195 -8.46 22.37 12.15
N PHE A 196 -8.22 23.53 11.52
CA PHE A 196 -8.49 24.88 12.08
C PHE A 196 -7.93 25.10 13.49
N GLY A 197 -6.88 24.36 13.86
CA GLY A 197 -6.20 24.45 15.16
C GLY A 197 -7.02 23.98 16.35
N VAL A 198 -8.22 23.42 16.15
CA VAL A 198 -9.15 23.11 17.26
C VAL A 198 -9.75 21.72 17.21
N TYR A 199 -9.83 21.05 16.05
CA TYR A 199 -10.39 19.70 15.97
C TYR A 199 -9.45 18.71 15.31
N THR A 200 -9.38 17.50 15.84
CA THR A 200 -8.55 16.43 15.28
C THR A 200 -9.26 15.77 14.11
N ILE A 201 -8.64 15.83 12.92
CA ILE A 201 -9.11 15.16 11.70
C ILE A 201 -8.67 13.69 11.70
N ALA A 202 -7.42 13.43 12.12
CA ALA A 202 -6.87 12.09 12.25
C ALA A 202 -5.93 12.04 13.45
N ASN A 203 -5.95 10.93 14.18
CA ASN A 203 -5.01 10.66 15.26
C ASN A 203 -4.60 9.20 15.25
N GLY A 204 -3.36 8.95 14.84
CA GLY A 204 -2.72 7.66 14.92
C GLY A 204 -2.41 7.32 16.37
N VAL A 205 -2.43 6.02 16.67
CA VAL A 205 -2.26 5.49 18.03
C VAL A 205 -0.90 5.84 18.67
N CYS A 206 0.13 6.09 17.86
CA CYS A 206 1.45 6.52 18.31
C CYS A 206 1.71 8.02 18.13
N ALA A 207 0.75 8.80 17.63
CA ALA A 207 1.06 10.18 17.28
C ALA A 207 1.39 11.05 18.50
N GLU A 208 0.81 10.73 19.67
CA GLU A 208 1.12 11.41 20.93
C GLU A 208 2.49 11.03 21.51
N THR A 209 3.11 9.94 21.07
CA THR A 209 4.41 9.49 21.61
C THR A 209 5.58 10.26 21.03
N ALA A 210 5.38 11.05 19.98
CA ALA A 210 6.44 11.90 19.39
C ALA A 210 6.93 12.99 20.37
N LEU A 211 6.05 13.48 21.25
CA LEU A 211 6.39 14.37 22.36
C LEU A 211 5.99 13.79 23.72
N VAL A 212 6.89 13.90 24.68
CA VAL A 212 6.62 13.60 26.09
C VAL A 212 6.93 14.83 26.93
N LYS A 213 5.91 15.40 27.58
CA LYS A 213 6.04 16.56 28.51
C LYS A 213 6.79 17.76 27.89
N GLY A 214 6.53 18.04 26.61
CA GLY A 214 7.15 19.16 25.88
C GLY A 214 8.57 18.91 25.37
N ALA A 215 9.08 17.68 25.49
CA ALA A 215 10.36 17.23 24.95
C ALA A 215 10.12 16.17 23.86
N ALA A 216 10.97 16.15 22.84
CA ALA A 216 11.00 15.08 21.86
C ALA A 216 11.23 13.74 22.56
N ALA A 217 10.43 12.74 22.20
CA ALA A 217 10.69 11.38 22.64
C ALA A 217 12.06 10.90 22.13
N PRO A 218 12.81 10.09 22.92
CA PRO A 218 14.04 9.46 22.48
C PRO A 218 13.81 8.62 21.23
N LEU A 219 14.85 8.45 20.43
CA LEU A 219 14.82 7.64 19.20
C LEU A 219 14.90 6.13 19.46
N ASP A 220 14.95 5.71 20.72
CA ASP A 220 15.20 4.34 21.14
C ASP A 220 13.90 3.59 21.48
N ASN A 221 14.07 2.36 22.00
CA ASN A 221 12.99 1.45 22.40
C ASN A 221 12.67 1.52 23.91
N SER A 222 13.10 2.57 24.62
CA SER A 222 12.66 2.80 26.01
C SER A 222 11.15 3.08 26.05
N GLU A 223 10.49 2.91 27.19
CA GLU A 223 9.02 3.13 27.31
C GLU A 223 8.54 4.51 26.81
N LEU A 224 9.42 5.50 26.84
CA LEU A 224 9.15 6.87 26.36
C LEU A 224 9.67 7.13 24.94
N GLY A 225 10.40 6.17 24.35
CA GLY A 225 10.99 6.26 23.03
C GLY A 225 10.00 5.96 21.91
N ILE A 226 10.23 6.55 20.74
CA ILE A 226 9.35 6.37 19.58
C ILE A 226 9.38 4.92 19.06
N LEU A 227 10.50 4.19 19.18
CA LEU A 227 10.51 2.81 18.69
C LEU A 227 9.64 1.91 19.55
N HIS A 228 9.41 2.26 20.83
CA HIS A 228 8.57 1.46 21.71
C HIS A 228 7.14 1.34 21.22
N CYS A 229 6.49 2.46 20.89
CA CYS A 229 5.13 2.40 20.36
C CYS A 229 5.07 1.71 18.99
N ALA A 230 6.05 1.96 18.11
CA ALA A 230 6.11 1.30 16.81
C ALA A 230 6.20 -0.23 16.97
N ASN A 231 7.01 -0.70 17.91
CA ASN A 231 7.20 -2.12 18.21
C ASN A 231 5.96 -2.75 18.81
N GLN A 232 5.32 -2.07 19.78
CA GLN A 232 4.04 -2.52 20.34
C GLN A 232 2.97 -2.64 19.25
N GLN A 233 2.88 -1.67 18.34
CA GLN A 233 1.92 -1.75 17.24
C GLN A 233 2.27 -2.87 16.25
N TRP A 234 3.55 -3.06 15.93
CA TRP A 234 4.01 -4.15 15.06
C TRP A 234 3.59 -5.52 15.61
N GLU A 235 3.76 -5.72 16.91
CA GLU A 235 3.38 -6.96 17.60
C GLU A 235 1.87 -7.09 17.74
N ALA A 236 1.16 -6.03 18.16
CA ALA A 236 -0.27 -6.06 18.42
C ALA A 236 -1.11 -6.39 17.17
N ILE A 237 -0.63 -6.00 15.99
CA ILE A 237 -1.29 -6.30 14.70
C ILE A 237 -0.71 -7.54 14.01
N GLU A 238 0.18 -8.27 14.67
CA GLU A 238 0.82 -9.49 14.15
C GLU A 238 1.49 -9.28 12.78
N GLN A 239 2.07 -8.09 12.54
CA GLN A 239 2.55 -7.64 11.23
C GLN A 239 3.55 -8.64 10.60
N SER A 240 4.44 -9.20 11.43
CA SER A 240 5.39 -10.23 10.99
C SER A 240 4.70 -11.48 10.45
N GLN A 241 3.68 -11.97 11.15
CA GLN A 241 2.99 -13.21 10.79
C GLN A 241 2.27 -13.03 9.44
N HIS A 242 1.59 -11.89 9.25
CA HIS A 242 0.92 -11.57 7.99
C HIS A 242 1.90 -11.51 6.82
N LEU A 243 3.04 -10.82 6.98
CA LEU A 243 4.07 -10.75 5.93
C LEU A 243 4.64 -12.13 5.60
N LEU A 244 4.95 -12.95 6.60
CA LEU A 244 5.45 -14.33 6.39
C LEU A 244 4.41 -15.20 5.67
N ASN A 245 3.12 -15.08 5.99
CA ASN A 245 2.04 -15.81 5.31
C ASN A 245 1.95 -15.43 3.82
N ILE A 246 2.09 -14.13 3.51
CA ILE A 246 2.10 -13.63 2.13
C ILE A 246 3.31 -14.18 1.38
N TYR A 247 4.52 -14.06 1.93
CA TYR A 247 5.75 -14.56 1.32
C TYR A 247 5.70 -16.06 1.07
N LYS A 248 5.26 -16.83 2.08
CA LYS A 248 5.06 -18.27 1.95
C LYS A 248 4.10 -18.63 0.83
N THR A 249 2.96 -17.93 0.73
CA THR A 249 1.95 -18.19 -0.31
C THR A 249 2.51 -17.92 -1.71
N LEU A 250 3.21 -16.80 -1.89
CA LEU A 250 3.80 -16.47 -3.19
C LEU A 250 4.86 -17.49 -3.60
N LEU A 251 5.73 -17.91 -2.68
CA LEU A 251 6.74 -18.93 -2.95
C LEU A 251 6.11 -20.29 -3.25
N GLN A 252 5.07 -20.68 -2.49
CA GLN A 252 4.31 -21.92 -2.72
C GLN A 252 3.75 -21.99 -4.15
N ASN A 253 3.31 -20.84 -4.65
CA ASN A 253 2.72 -20.68 -5.98
C ASN A 253 3.76 -20.56 -7.11
N GLY A 254 5.05 -20.78 -6.82
CA GLY A 254 6.13 -20.79 -7.82
C GLY A 254 6.57 -19.39 -8.27
N ASN A 255 6.24 -18.34 -7.51
CA ASN A 255 6.61 -16.98 -7.88
C ASN A 255 8.05 -16.64 -7.48
N ARG A 256 8.63 -15.69 -8.23
CA ARG A 256 9.79 -14.88 -7.80
C ARG A 256 9.26 -13.63 -7.11
N VAL A 257 9.83 -13.23 -5.98
CA VAL A 257 9.27 -12.22 -5.07
C VAL A 257 10.32 -11.15 -4.77
N LEU A 258 10.12 -9.95 -5.29
CA LEU A 258 10.93 -8.79 -4.97
C LEU A 258 10.19 -7.89 -3.97
N VAL A 259 10.67 -7.87 -2.74
CA VAL A 259 10.15 -6.99 -1.69
C VAL A 259 10.88 -5.65 -1.76
N LEU A 260 10.15 -4.59 -2.06
CA LEU A 260 10.68 -3.24 -2.16
C LEU A 260 10.51 -2.53 -0.81
N GLY A 261 11.61 -2.11 -0.22
CA GLY A 261 11.62 -1.25 0.97
C GLY A 261 11.12 0.16 0.68
N TYR A 262 10.72 0.85 1.74
CA TYR A 262 10.22 2.21 1.67
C TYR A 262 11.36 3.22 1.60
N PRO A 263 11.27 4.27 0.78
CA PRO A 263 12.16 5.39 0.89
C PRO A 263 11.93 6.17 2.20
N GLN A 264 13.01 6.66 2.79
CA GLN A 264 12.98 7.51 3.98
C GLN A 264 12.32 8.85 3.63
N GLY A 265 11.35 9.24 4.47
CA GLY A 265 10.64 10.49 4.35
C GLY A 265 10.14 10.96 5.71
N CYS A 266 9.82 12.24 5.82
CA CYS A 266 9.04 12.74 6.94
C CYS A 266 7.77 13.43 6.43
N PRO A 267 6.59 12.91 6.78
CA PRO A 267 5.37 13.65 6.53
C PRO A 267 5.31 14.82 7.51
N TRP A 268 4.85 15.98 7.06
CA TRP A 268 4.57 17.07 7.98
C TRP A 268 3.56 16.69 9.06
N SER A 269 2.66 15.76 8.76
CA SER A 269 1.70 15.22 9.70
C SER A 269 2.30 14.21 10.72
N PHE A 270 3.63 14.17 10.88
CA PHE A 270 4.29 13.29 11.87
C PHE A 270 4.14 13.82 13.31
N GLY A 271 3.60 12.98 14.18
CA GLY A 271 3.50 13.22 15.61
C GLY A 271 2.55 14.36 15.99
N ASN A 272 2.49 14.68 17.28
CA ASN A 272 1.52 15.63 17.84
C ASN A 272 1.96 17.09 17.94
N TRP A 273 3.23 17.37 17.63
CA TRP A 273 3.91 18.66 17.77
C TRP A 273 3.99 19.51 16.51
N GLN A 274 3.03 19.32 15.63
CA GLN A 274 2.92 20.09 14.41
C GLN A 274 2.46 21.52 14.68
N PRO A 275 2.82 22.48 13.82
CA PRO A 275 2.06 23.71 13.71
C PRO A 275 0.62 23.38 13.28
N ILE A 276 -0.35 24.19 13.71
CA ILE A 276 -1.77 24.10 13.34
C ILE A 276 -1.92 23.93 11.82
N ALA A 277 -2.71 22.95 11.34
CA ALA A 277 -2.96 22.83 9.91
C ALA A 277 -3.65 24.09 9.38
N ASN A 278 -3.10 24.65 8.32
CA ASN A 278 -3.71 25.76 7.60
C ASN A 278 -4.75 25.19 6.62
N PRO A 279 -5.95 25.80 6.53
CA PRO A 279 -7.07 25.34 5.69
C PRO A 279 -6.77 25.24 4.19
N ILE A 280 -5.62 25.77 3.74
CA ILE A 280 -5.13 25.66 2.36
C ILE A 280 -4.69 24.21 2.05
N GLY A 281 -4.40 23.39 3.08
CA GLY A 281 -4.16 21.96 2.95
C GLY A 281 -2.81 21.48 3.44
N PRO A 282 -2.48 20.17 3.30
CA PRO A 282 -1.24 19.62 3.79
C PRO A 282 -0.05 20.50 3.36
N ALA A 283 0.00 20.98 2.11
CA ALA A 283 1.06 21.84 1.52
C ALA A 283 1.55 23.05 2.32
N SER A 284 0.77 23.52 3.29
CA SER A 284 0.95 24.80 3.98
C SER A 284 1.77 24.72 5.29
N GLY A 285 2.20 23.52 5.68
CA GLY A 285 3.03 23.26 6.85
C GLY A 285 4.52 23.64 6.71
N LYS A 286 5.22 23.75 7.84
CA LYS A 286 6.69 23.94 7.89
C LYS A 286 7.43 22.60 7.64
N PRO A 287 8.63 22.61 7.03
CA PRO A 287 9.49 21.43 6.90
C PRO A 287 9.68 20.67 8.23
N CYS A 288 9.63 19.33 8.22
CA CYS A 288 9.88 18.51 9.42
C CYS A 288 11.22 18.84 10.10
N THR A 289 12.26 19.11 9.32
CA THR A 289 13.61 19.45 9.81
C THR A 289 13.63 20.74 10.64
N SER A 290 12.65 21.63 10.45
CA SER A 290 12.53 22.87 11.22
C SER A 290 11.77 22.72 12.54
N ASN A 291 11.13 21.56 12.75
CA ASN A 291 10.34 21.28 13.95
C ASN A 291 11.18 20.40 14.88
N SER A 292 11.84 21.04 15.85
CA SER A 292 12.73 20.38 16.81
C SER A 292 12.36 20.73 18.24
N ALA A 293 12.56 19.78 19.16
CA ALA A 293 12.47 20.01 20.60
C ALA A 293 13.61 19.27 21.29
N PRO A 294 14.00 19.68 22.51
CA PRO A 294 14.98 18.95 23.30
C PRO A 294 14.52 17.52 23.57
N SER A 295 15.45 16.57 23.63
CA SER A 295 15.19 15.18 23.98
C SER A 295 14.77 15.06 25.44
N SER A 296 13.86 14.14 25.75
CA SER A 296 13.48 13.87 27.15
C SER A 296 14.64 13.26 27.95
N ALA A 297 15.55 12.54 27.30
CA ALA A 297 16.73 11.94 27.92
C ALA A 297 17.83 12.98 28.18
N ASP A 298 17.91 14.01 27.34
CA ASP A 298 18.86 15.11 27.47
C ASP A 298 18.23 16.41 26.96
N LYS A 299 17.83 17.27 27.90
CA LYS A 299 17.16 18.54 27.58
C LYS A 299 18.04 19.54 26.83
N THR A 300 19.33 19.24 26.64
CA THR A 300 20.26 20.09 25.88
C THR A 300 20.39 19.65 24.42
N LYS A 301 20.10 18.38 24.11
CA LYS A 301 20.16 17.84 22.75
C LYS A 301 18.81 17.97 22.06
N SER A 302 18.74 18.73 20.97
CA SER A 302 17.53 18.80 20.15
C SER A 302 17.40 17.60 19.21
N ILE A 303 16.18 17.08 19.06
CA ILE A 303 15.81 16.04 18.08
C ILE A 303 14.72 16.66 17.19
N SER A 304 14.84 16.47 15.87
CA SER A 304 13.83 16.94 14.92
C SER A 304 12.73 15.90 14.67
N GLN A 305 11.58 16.35 14.17
CA GLN A 305 10.55 15.48 13.59
C GLN A 305 11.10 14.56 12.51
N PHE A 306 12.02 15.09 11.69
CA PHE A 306 12.64 14.32 10.62
C PHE A 306 13.45 13.15 11.18
N ASP A 307 14.25 13.37 12.22
CA ASP A 307 15.03 12.30 12.85
C ASP A 307 14.14 11.18 13.40
N GLN A 308 13.00 11.55 14.01
CA GLN A 308 12.02 10.59 14.49
C GLN A 308 11.39 9.79 13.34
N ALA A 309 10.93 10.45 12.27
CA ALA A 309 10.32 9.79 11.13
C ALA A 309 11.30 8.85 10.40
N VAL A 310 12.54 9.30 10.17
CA VAL A 310 13.61 8.49 9.57
C VAL A 310 13.94 7.28 10.44
N THR A 311 13.94 7.44 11.77
CA THR A 311 14.18 6.33 12.70
C THR A 311 13.10 5.25 12.56
N ILE A 312 11.81 5.62 12.57
CA ILE A 312 10.71 4.65 12.41
C ILE A 312 10.74 4.01 11.01
N GLY A 313 10.97 4.79 9.95
CA GLY A 313 11.06 4.27 8.58
C GLY A 313 12.22 3.28 8.40
N THR A 314 13.36 3.57 9.04
CA THR A 314 14.54 2.68 9.03
C THR A 314 14.25 1.38 9.79
N ASP A 315 13.66 1.46 10.98
CA ASP A 315 13.28 0.27 11.74
C ASP A 315 12.28 -0.61 10.98
N THR A 316 11.27 0.00 10.37
CA THR A 316 10.27 -0.68 9.52
C THR A 316 10.94 -1.43 8.37
N ASN A 317 11.84 -0.78 7.63
CA ASN A 317 12.59 -1.43 6.54
C ASN A 317 13.49 -2.57 7.05
N ASN A 318 14.15 -2.38 8.19
CA ASN A 318 15.00 -3.41 8.78
C ASN A 318 14.19 -4.66 9.18
N ARG A 319 13.00 -4.48 9.75
CA ARG A 319 12.07 -5.57 10.08
C ARG A 319 11.60 -6.31 8.84
N ILE A 320 11.18 -5.58 7.79
CA ILE A 320 10.77 -6.20 6.52
C ILE A 320 11.91 -7.00 5.91
N LYS A 321 13.13 -6.43 5.86
CA LYS A 321 14.34 -7.11 5.38
C LYS A 321 14.64 -8.36 6.19
N GLN A 322 14.52 -8.29 7.52
CA GLN A 322 14.71 -9.45 8.40
C GLN A 322 13.70 -10.56 8.09
N LEU A 323 12.42 -10.22 7.88
CA LEU A 323 11.39 -11.20 7.53
C LEU A 323 11.59 -11.82 6.14
N VAL A 324 12.19 -11.08 5.19
CA VAL A 324 12.64 -11.64 3.92
C VAL A 324 13.75 -12.68 4.16
N SER A 325 14.78 -12.33 4.95
CA SER A 325 15.85 -13.29 5.30
C SER A 325 15.32 -14.50 6.06
N GLU A 326 14.36 -14.30 6.97
CA GLU A 326 13.68 -15.39 7.66
C GLU A 326 12.90 -16.28 6.67
N SER A 327 12.20 -15.69 5.70
CA SER A 327 11.50 -16.42 4.65
C SER A 327 12.45 -17.23 3.77
N GLN A 328 13.64 -16.70 3.46
CA GLN A 328 14.68 -17.46 2.74
C GLN A 328 15.09 -18.71 3.54
N GLN A 329 15.34 -18.57 4.83
CA GLN A 329 15.69 -19.71 5.70
C GLN A 329 14.53 -20.71 5.83
N GLN A 330 13.31 -20.22 6.10
CA GLN A 330 12.14 -21.06 6.27
C GLN A 330 11.74 -21.77 4.98
N ALA A 331 11.92 -21.15 3.81
CA ALA A 331 11.58 -21.73 2.51
C ALA A 331 12.28 -23.07 2.30
N ASP A 332 13.59 -23.14 2.56
CA ASP A 332 14.39 -24.32 2.28
C ASP A 332 14.42 -25.33 3.42
N GLN A 333 14.26 -24.87 4.67
CA GLN A 333 14.36 -25.72 5.85
C GLN A 333 13.02 -26.30 6.31
N LYS A 334 11.93 -25.53 6.16
CA LYS A 334 10.65 -25.84 6.84
C LYS A 334 9.46 -25.87 5.89
N TRP A 335 9.25 -24.82 5.10
CA TRP A 335 8.04 -24.70 4.27
C TRP A 335 8.11 -25.64 3.06
N PHE A 336 9.26 -25.68 2.37
CA PHE A 336 9.41 -26.43 1.11
C PHE A 336 10.77 -27.16 1.02
N PRO A 337 11.06 -28.11 1.92
CA PRO A 337 12.34 -28.81 1.92
C PRO A 337 12.69 -29.41 0.55
N GLY A 338 13.93 -29.16 0.09
CA GLY A 338 14.45 -29.66 -1.17
C GLY A 338 14.03 -28.89 -2.44
N LYS A 339 13.23 -27.82 -2.33
CA LYS A 339 12.83 -27.00 -3.49
C LYS A 339 13.74 -25.81 -3.80
N ASN A 340 14.68 -25.47 -2.90
CA ASN A 340 15.62 -24.36 -3.07
C ASN A 340 14.93 -23.04 -3.45
N LEU A 341 13.87 -22.69 -2.72
CA LEU A 341 13.04 -21.51 -2.99
C LEU A 341 13.57 -20.25 -2.29
N SER A 342 14.61 -20.35 -1.44
CA SER A 342 15.27 -19.17 -0.86
C SER A 342 15.75 -18.18 -1.92
N ALA A 343 16.26 -18.67 -3.06
CA ALA A 343 16.70 -17.83 -4.18
C ALA A 343 15.56 -17.06 -4.87
N ASN A 344 14.30 -17.40 -4.59
CA ASN A 344 13.14 -16.77 -5.21
C ASN A 344 12.59 -15.58 -4.44
N ILE A 345 13.14 -15.17 -3.29
CA ILE A 345 12.69 -13.96 -2.58
C ILE A 345 13.87 -13.07 -2.23
N HIS A 346 13.77 -11.77 -2.53
CA HIS A 346 14.82 -10.78 -2.25
C HIS A 346 14.24 -9.46 -1.77
N PHE A 347 15.00 -8.76 -0.92
CA PHE A 347 14.71 -7.40 -0.48
C PHE A 347 15.58 -6.42 -1.24
N VAL A 348 14.97 -5.35 -1.76
CA VAL A 348 15.68 -4.23 -2.37
C VAL A 348 15.25 -2.93 -1.72
N LEU A 349 16.22 -2.06 -1.47
CA LEU A 349 15.98 -0.75 -0.89
C LEU A 349 16.26 0.32 -1.95
N PRO A 350 15.35 1.28 -2.16
CA PRO A 350 15.64 2.42 -3.01
C PRO A 350 16.81 3.25 -2.48
N ASP A 351 17.44 4.05 -3.35
CA ASP A 351 18.55 4.92 -2.94
C ASP A 351 18.06 6.02 -2.00
N GLN A 352 18.36 5.83 -0.71
CA GLN A 352 17.89 6.68 0.37
C GLN A 352 18.48 8.09 0.32
N MET A 353 19.71 8.24 -0.17
CA MET A 353 20.34 9.57 -0.25
C MET A 353 19.63 10.42 -1.29
N LEU A 354 19.41 9.86 -2.48
CA LEU A 354 18.68 10.56 -3.53
C LEU A 354 17.25 10.89 -3.05
N PHE A 355 16.59 9.98 -2.33
CA PHE A 355 15.30 10.28 -1.70
C PHE A 355 15.37 11.38 -0.61
N SER A 356 16.47 11.47 0.13
CA SER A 356 16.68 12.49 1.18
C SER A 356 16.85 13.91 0.62
N ASP A 357 17.24 14.05 -0.64
CA ASP A 357 17.32 15.35 -1.33
C ASP A 357 15.94 15.83 -1.83
N HIS A 358 14.98 14.91 -1.94
CA HIS A 358 13.66 15.16 -2.52
C HIS A 358 12.52 15.05 -1.51
N GLN A 359 12.78 15.53 -0.29
CA GLN A 359 11.86 15.49 0.84
C GLN A 359 10.72 16.49 0.72
N ALA A 360 9.67 16.26 1.52
CA ALA A 360 8.48 17.10 1.69
C ALA A 360 8.71 18.62 1.50
N TRP A 361 9.81 19.15 2.02
CA TRP A 361 10.13 20.58 1.96
C TRP A 361 10.75 21.09 0.64
N SER A 362 11.22 20.20 -0.23
CA SER A 362 11.76 20.52 -1.55
C SER A 362 10.68 21.08 -2.48
N SER A 363 11.05 22.02 -3.35
CA SER A 363 10.15 22.55 -4.41
C SER A 363 9.74 21.48 -5.41
N ASP A 364 10.63 20.51 -5.63
CA ASP A 364 10.42 19.35 -6.50
C ASP A 364 10.38 18.07 -5.66
N SER A 365 9.75 18.15 -4.48
CA SER A 365 9.65 17.02 -3.56
C SER A 365 9.05 15.80 -4.26
N TRP A 366 9.74 14.68 -4.12
CA TRP A 366 9.26 13.39 -4.57
C TRP A 366 8.23 12.87 -3.61
N PHE A 367 8.24 13.25 -2.34
CA PHE A 367 7.10 13.04 -1.48
C PHE A 367 6.06 14.12 -1.80
N PHE A 368 4.76 13.84 -1.83
CA PHE A 368 3.83 14.97 -1.68
C PHE A 368 4.27 15.76 -0.47
N LYS A 369 4.42 17.07 -0.69
CA LYS A 369 5.01 18.01 0.27
C LYS A 369 4.57 17.71 1.70
N ASN A 370 3.33 17.25 1.92
CA ASN A 370 2.82 16.94 3.26
C ASN A 370 1.78 15.77 3.31
N ASP A 371 1.97 14.67 2.57
CA ASP A 371 1.06 13.49 2.61
C ASP A 371 1.46 12.47 3.69
N THR A 372 0.57 11.52 3.97
CA THR A 372 0.51 10.42 4.94
C THR A 372 1.66 9.41 4.96
N TRP A 373 2.81 9.72 4.33
CA TRP A 373 4.19 9.24 4.59
C TRP A 373 5.03 9.14 3.31
N VAL A 374 4.66 8.27 2.35
CA VAL A 374 5.47 7.98 1.17
C VAL A 374 4.60 7.95 -0.08
N HIS A 375 4.69 9.00 -0.89
CA HIS A 375 3.94 9.13 -2.13
C HIS A 375 4.80 9.85 -3.16
N PRO A 376 5.53 9.07 -3.97
CA PRO A 376 6.47 9.57 -4.96
C PRO A 376 5.79 10.48 -6.01
N ASN A 377 6.42 11.58 -6.41
CA ASN A 377 6.09 12.28 -7.64
C ASN A 377 6.58 11.45 -8.83
N GLU A 378 6.40 11.95 -10.06
CA GLU A 378 6.82 11.23 -11.26
C GLU A 378 8.31 10.81 -11.24
N SER A 379 9.21 11.71 -10.82
CA SER A 379 10.65 11.43 -10.69
C SER A 379 10.95 10.37 -9.62
N GLY A 380 10.27 10.44 -8.47
CA GLY A 380 10.38 9.41 -7.42
C GLY A 380 9.87 8.05 -7.90
N HIS A 381 8.74 7.99 -8.62
CA HIS A 381 8.25 6.76 -9.23
C HIS A 381 9.21 6.20 -10.28
N ARG A 382 9.87 7.06 -11.07
CA ARG A 382 10.92 6.64 -12.00
C ARG A 382 12.13 6.04 -11.27
N GLN A 383 12.53 6.62 -10.13
CA GLN A 383 13.60 6.04 -9.32
C GLN A 383 13.20 4.68 -8.74
N LEU A 384 11.99 4.54 -8.19
CA LEU A 384 11.49 3.24 -7.71
C LEU A 384 11.46 2.20 -8.84
N ALA A 385 11.02 2.60 -10.04
CA ALA A 385 11.06 1.74 -11.22
C ALA A 385 12.49 1.29 -11.55
N LEU A 386 13.48 2.20 -11.50
CA LEU A 386 14.88 1.85 -11.70
C LEU A 386 15.43 0.91 -10.61
N THR A 387 15.03 1.10 -9.35
CA THR A 387 15.37 0.17 -8.25
C THR A 387 14.81 -1.22 -8.50
N VAL A 388 13.55 -1.31 -8.93
CA VAL A 388 12.90 -2.59 -9.28
C VAL A 388 13.63 -3.23 -10.46
N ILE A 389 13.86 -2.51 -11.55
CA ILE A 389 14.56 -3.04 -12.75
C ILE A 389 15.96 -3.56 -12.37
N LYS A 390 16.72 -2.80 -11.58
CA LYS A 390 18.03 -3.21 -11.07
C LYS A 390 17.92 -4.49 -10.24
N GLY A 391 17.00 -4.54 -9.28
CA GLY A 391 16.79 -5.71 -8.42
C GLY A 391 16.36 -6.96 -9.21
N MET A 392 15.49 -6.78 -10.20
CA MET A 392 15.05 -7.83 -11.11
C MET A 392 16.20 -8.39 -11.94
N CYS A 393 17.07 -7.51 -12.44
CA CYS A 393 18.23 -7.94 -13.21
C CYS A 393 19.25 -8.67 -12.34
N GLU A 394 19.61 -8.11 -11.18
CA GLU A 394 20.62 -8.67 -10.29
C GLU A 394 20.22 -10.08 -9.82
N ASN A 395 18.98 -10.23 -9.37
CA ASN A 395 18.51 -11.45 -8.69
C ASN A 395 17.87 -12.50 -9.59
N TYR A 396 17.22 -12.07 -10.69
CA TYR A 396 16.43 -12.98 -11.54
C TYR A 396 16.86 -12.99 -13.01
N LYS A 397 17.89 -12.23 -13.37
CA LYS A 397 18.34 -12.03 -14.76
C LYS A 397 17.22 -11.54 -15.68
N HIS A 398 16.25 -10.83 -15.11
CA HIS A 398 15.10 -10.28 -15.80
C HIS A 398 15.31 -8.79 -16.04
N TRP A 399 14.97 -8.29 -17.23
CA TRP A 399 15.26 -6.90 -17.66
C TRP A 399 16.76 -6.53 -17.54
N CYS A 400 17.66 -7.48 -17.83
CA CYS A 400 19.10 -7.23 -17.95
C CYS A 400 19.49 -6.83 -19.37
N GLY A 401 20.29 -5.77 -19.52
CA GLY A 401 20.75 -5.27 -20.81
C GLY A 401 21.02 -3.77 -20.77
N ASP A 402 21.11 -3.15 -21.94
CA ASP A 402 21.18 -1.69 -22.03
C ASP A 402 20.01 -1.05 -21.30
N LYS A 403 20.29 0.02 -20.54
CA LYS A 403 19.25 0.78 -19.85
C LYS A 403 18.14 1.13 -20.86
N PRO A 404 16.86 1.12 -20.44
CA PRO A 404 15.76 1.66 -21.25
C PRO A 404 16.22 2.93 -21.95
N VAL A 405 16.24 2.90 -23.28
CA VAL A 405 16.59 4.10 -24.05
C VAL A 405 15.43 5.07 -23.87
N TRP A 406 15.74 6.20 -23.26
CA TRP A 406 14.83 7.22 -22.77
C TRP A 406 14.03 7.92 -23.85
#